data_AF-A0AAU2A246-F1
#
_entry.id   AF-A0AAU2A246-F1
#
_cell.length_a   1.000
_cell.length_b   1.000
_cell.length_c   1.000
_cell.angle_alpha   90.00
_cell.angle_beta   90.00
_cell.angle_gamma   90.00
#
_symmetry.space_group_name_H-M   'P 1'
#
loop_
_entity.id
_entity.type
_entity.pdbx_description
1 polymer ?
#
loop_
_entity_poly.entity_id
_entity_poly.type
_entity_poly.pdbx_seq_one_letter_code
_entity_poly.pdbx_strand_id
1 'polypeptide(L)'
;MPARVEAASVGPWPPALLPGLWVDLGDWHTKRQVWLKLPSARFTCRHGCPPEQAFGEADVTAFTARITTDHARACPGPNRQDHHG
;
A
#
# COMPACT_ATOMS: atom_id res chain seq x y z
N MET A 1 -14.42 -12.32 -23.56
CA MET A 1 -13.38 -12.95 -22.71
C MET A 1 -12.48 -11.83 -22.19
N PRO A 2 -12.69 -11.22 -21.01
CA PRO A 2 -11.73 -10.22 -20.54
C PRO A 2 -10.51 -10.90 -19.94
N ALA A 3 -9.34 -10.31 -20.26
CA ALA A 3 -8.02 -10.80 -19.95
C ALA A 3 -7.78 -10.91 -18.43
N ARG A 4 -7.26 -12.06 -18.03
CA ARG A 4 -6.76 -12.34 -16.69
C ARG A 4 -5.47 -11.53 -16.53
N VAL A 5 -5.50 -10.46 -15.75
CA VAL A 5 -4.30 -9.70 -15.40
C VAL A 5 -3.47 -10.61 -14.48
N GLU A 6 -2.45 -11.26 -15.06
CA GLU A 6 -1.42 -11.95 -14.29
C GLU A 6 -0.67 -10.91 -13.45
N ALA A 7 -0.93 -10.95 -12.15
CA ALA A 7 -0.19 -10.20 -11.16
C ALA A 7 1.27 -10.67 -11.17
N ALA A 8 2.15 -9.91 -11.83
CA ALA A 8 3.58 -10.11 -11.80
C ALA A 8 4.06 -10.08 -10.34
N SER A 9 4.40 -11.25 -9.82
CA SER A 9 4.94 -11.47 -8.47
C SER A 9 6.45 -11.39 -8.56
N VAL A 10 6.99 -10.18 -8.38
CA VAL A 10 8.44 -9.94 -8.23
C VAL A 10 8.67 -9.53 -6.77
N GLY A 11 8.79 -10.53 -5.89
CA GLY A 11 9.01 -10.36 -4.45
C GLY A 11 7.88 -10.92 -3.57
N PRO A 12 8.08 -11.05 -2.24
CA PRO A 12 7.06 -11.55 -1.31
C PRO A 12 5.88 -10.59 -1.12
N TRP A 13 5.94 -9.42 -1.75
CA TRP A 13 4.98 -8.35 -1.60
C TRP A 13 3.96 -8.40 -2.75
N PRO A 14 2.65 -8.34 -2.47
CA PRO A 14 1.67 -8.21 -3.54
C PRO A 14 1.92 -6.92 -4.33
N PRO A 15 1.70 -6.91 -5.65
CA PRO A 15 1.87 -5.70 -6.44
C PRO A 15 1.02 -4.57 -5.86
N ALA A 16 1.58 -3.37 -5.78
CA ALA A 16 0.88 -2.17 -5.33
C ALA A 16 -0.17 -1.76 -6.38
N LEU A 17 -1.28 -2.50 -6.44
CA LEU A 17 -2.38 -2.27 -7.38
C LEU A 17 -3.27 -1.10 -6.95
N LEU A 18 -3.06 -0.57 -5.75
CA LEU A 18 -3.86 0.50 -5.18
C LEU A 18 -3.22 1.88 -5.49
N PRO A 19 -3.90 2.76 -6.25
CA PRO A 19 -3.41 4.12 -6.47
C PRO A 19 -3.18 4.84 -5.15
N GLY A 20 -2.01 5.44 -4.98
CA GLY A 20 -1.62 6.13 -3.73
C GLY A 20 -0.96 5.24 -2.69
N LEU A 21 -0.81 3.93 -2.94
CA LEU A 21 0.04 3.05 -2.14
C LEU A 21 1.49 3.14 -2.63
N TRP A 22 2.39 3.38 -1.70
CA TRP A 22 3.84 3.39 -1.89
C TRP A 22 4.48 2.41 -0.92
N VAL A 23 5.44 1.63 -1.42
CA VAL A 23 6.21 0.67 -0.62
C VAL A 23 7.69 0.91 -0.89
N ASP A 24 8.45 1.11 0.19
CA ASP A 24 9.90 1.18 0.23
C ASP A 24 10.40 -0.10 0.89
N LEU A 25 11.22 -0.88 0.19
CA LEU A 25 11.67 -2.20 0.65
C LEU A 25 12.76 -2.12 1.73
N GLY A 26 13.25 -0.92 2.06
CA GLY A 26 14.34 -0.75 3.00
C GLY A 26 15.68 -1.22 2.42
N ASP A 27 16.64 -1.46 3.32
CA ASP A 27 17.99 -1.93 2.98
C ASP A 27 18.44 -2.99 3.98
N TRP A 28 18.59 -4.24 3.49
CA TRP A 28 18.99 -5.40 4.29
C TRP A 28 20.47 -5.73 4.07
N HIS A 29 21.26 -5.63 5.13
CA HIS A 29 22.68 -5.97 5.08
C HIS A 29 22.89 -7.48 5.25
N THR A 30 23.00 -8.19 4.13
CA THR A 30 23.09 -9.66 4.05
C THR A 30 24.19 -10.29 4.91
N LYS A 31 25.37 -9.67 5.04
CA LYS A 31 26.46 -10.24 5.87
C LYS A 31 26.24 -10.14 7.37
N ARG A 32 25.48 -9.13 7.81
CA ARG A 32 25.21 -8.86 9.24
C ARG A 32 23.82 -9.32 9.65
N GLN A 33 22.97 -9.67 8.69
CA GLN A 33 21.58 -10.05 8.90
C GLN A 33 20.84 -8.97 9.72
N VAL A 34 21.01 -7.70 9.33
CA VAL A 34 20.37 -6.54 9.96
C VAL A 34 19.82 -5.58 8.90
N TRP A 35 18.74 -4.88 9.25
CA TRP A 35 18.24 -3.77 8.47
C TRP A 35 19.09 -2.51 8.72
N LEU A 36 19.65 -1.93 7.65
CA LEU A 36 20.25 -0.59 7.70
C LEU A 36 19.15 0.48 7.58
N LYS A 37 18.08 0.15 6.86
CA LYS A 37 16.86 0.94 6.75
C LYS A 37 15.68 -0.02 6.76
N LEU A 38 14.74 0.19 7.68
CA LEU A 38 13.54 -0.65 7.73
C LEU A 38 12.68 -0.44 6.47
N PRO A 39 12.00 -1.50 5.98
CA PRO A 39 10.98 -1.34 4.96
C PRO A 39 9.86 -0.45 5.51
N SER A 40 9.19 0.28 4.62
CA SER A 40 8.05 1.11 4.98
C SER A 40 6.99 1.11 3.89
N ALA A 41 5.74 1.30 4.28
CA ALA A 41 4.64 1.47 3.36
C ALA A 41 3.83 2.70 3.77
N ARG A 42 3.34 3.42 2.77
CA ARG A 42 2.49 4.59 2.95
C ARG A 42 1.33 4.53 1.98
N PHE A 43 0.14 4.84 2.46
CA PHE A 43 -1.04 4.97 1.64
C PHE A 43 -1.64 6.37 1.80
N THR A 44 -2.00 6.98 0.67
CA THR A 44 -2.73 8.24 0.63
C THR A 44 -3.98 8.10 -0.21
N CYS A 45 -5.12 8.50 0.34
CA CYS A 45 -6.38 8.52 -0.38
C CYS A 45 -6.69 9.92 -0.93
N ARG A 46 -7.14 9.99 -2.19
CA ARG A 46 -7.63 11.23 -2.81
C ARG A 46 -8.94 11.76 -2.22
N HIS A 47 -9.67 10.94 -1.47
CA HIS A 47 -10.98 11.26 -0.89
C HIS A 47 -10.88 11.80 0.54
N GLY A 48 -9.70 12.23 0.98
CA GLY A 48 -9.51 12.91 2.26
C GLY A 48 -9.36 11.98 3.47
N CYS A 49 -9.19 10.68 3.28
CA CYS A 49 -8.80 9.81 4.40
C CYS A 49 -7.41 10.21 4.92
N PRO A 50 -7.18 10.18 6.25
CA PRO A 50 -5.86 10.41 6.81
C PRO A 50 -4.81 9.49 6.17
N PRO A 51 -3.58 9.97 5.94
CA PRO A 51 -2.51 9.13 5.44
C PRO A 51 -2.18 8.04 6.47
N GLU A 52 -2.05 6.80 5.98
CA GLU A 52 -1.68 5.65 6.80
C GLU A 52 -0.28 5.18 6.45
N GLN A 53 0.47 4.72 7.45
CA GLN A 53 1.87 4.31 7.27
C GLN A 53 2.24 3.13 8.19
N ALA A 54 3.15 2.30 7.73
CA ALA A 54 3.69 1.13 8.43
C ALA A 54 5.21 1.03 8.24
N PHE A 55 5.92 0.49 9.24
CA PHE A 55 7.38 0.35 9.24
C PHE A 55 7.79 -1.03 9.74
N GLY A 56 8.81 -1.62 9.11
CA GLY A 56 9.26 -2.98 9.43
C GLY A 56 8.52 -4.05 8.63
N GLU A 57 9.19 -5.17 8.43
CA GLU A 57 8.79 -6.21 7.46
C GLU A 57 7.39 -6.78 7.77
N ALA A 58 7.14 -7.14 9.03
CA ALA A 58 5.86 -7.70 9.45
C ALA A 58 4.70 -6.71 9.27
N ASP A 59 4.91 -5.45 9.67
CA ASP A 59 3.88 -4.42 9.59
C ASP A 59 3.61 -4.02 8.14
N VAL A 60 4.64 -3.90 7.30
CA VAL A 60 4.48 -3.65 5.86
C VAL A 60 3.72 -4.81 5.19
N THR A 61 3.94 -6.06 5.62
CA THR A 61 3.24 -7.23 5.08
C THR A 61 1.77 -7.17 5.43
N ALA A 62 1.47 -6.99 6.72
CA ALA A 62 0.12 -6.88 7.20
C ALA A 62 -0.60 -5.68 6.57
N PHE A 63 0.08 -4.54 6.46
CA PHE A 63 -0.45 -3.31 5.88
C PHE A 63 -0.83 -3.50 4.41
N THR A 64 0.11 -3.95 3.58
CA THR A 64 -0.14 -4.14 2.13
C THR A 64 -1.21 -5.20 1.86
N ALA A 65 -1.30 -6.24 2.70
CA ALA A 65 -2.35 -7.26 2.58
C ALA A 65 -3.76 -6.73 2.92
N ARG A 66 -3.89 -5.82 3.90
CA ARG A 66 -5.20 -5.38 4.40
C ARG A 66 -5.67 -4.03 3.85
N ILE A 67 -4.76 -3.14 3.48
CA ILE A 67 -5.06 -1.72 3.21
C ILE A 67 -6.15 -1.55 2.15
N THR A 68 -6.18 -2.39 1.12
CA THR A 68 -7.24 -2.34 0.09
C THR A 68 -8.62 -2.62 0.67
N THR A 69 -8.74 -3.61 1.56
CA THR A 69 -10.02 -4.02 2.17
C THR A 69 -10.44 -3.03 3.24
N ASP A 70 -9.53 -2.63 4.11
CA ASP A 70 -9.80 -1.71 5.21
C ASP A 70 -10.16 -0.32 4.68
N HIS A 71 -9.41 0.14 3.67
CA HIS A 71 -9.70 1.40 3.01
C HIS A 71 -11.05 1.39 2.29
N ALA A 72 -11.37 0.32 1.55
CA ALA A 72 -12.66 0.22 0.85
C ALA A 72 -13.86 0.28 1.82
N ARG A 73 -13.69 -0.13 3.09
CA ARG A 73 -14.72 -0.05 4.12
C ARG A 73 -14.84 1.34 4.75
N ALA A 74 -13.71 2.02 4.94
CA ALA A 74 -13.66 3.29 5.67
C ALA A 74 -13.70 4.53 4.76
N CYS A 75 -13.41 4.38 3.47
CA CYS A 75 -13.34 5.51 2.55
C CYS A 75 -14.75 6.09 2.31
N PRO A 76 -14.96 7.41 2.52
CA PRO A 76 -16.25 8.04 2.24
C PRO A 76 -16.58 8.09 0.74
N GLY A 77 -15.63 7.74 -0.12
CA GLY A 77 -15.76 7.83 -1.57
C GLY A 77 -15.64 9.28 -2.08
N PRO A 78 -15.90 9.51 -3.37
CA PRO A 78 -15.92 10.86 -3.91
C PRO A 78 -16.93 11.72 -3.16
N ASN A 79 -16.49 12.89 -2.67
CA ASN A 79 -17.39 13.89 -2.13
C ASN A 79 -18.39 14.25 -3.23
N ARG A 80 -19.68 13.98 -3.01
CA ARG A 80 -20.76 14.33 -3.93
C ARG A 80 -20.97 15.85 -4.12
N GLN A 81 -20.11 16.67 -3.52
CA GLN A 81 -20.23 18.14 -3.52
C GLN A 81 -19.63 18.83 -4.75
N ASP A 82 -18.96 18.13 -5.67
CA ASP A 82 -18.54 18.70 -6.97
C ASP A 82 -19.66 18.69 -8.03
N HIS A 83 -20.90 18.93 -7.59
CA HIS A 83 -22.02 19.25 -8.47
C HIS A 83 -22.68 20.54 -7.97
N HIS A 84 -21.98 21.68 -8.07
CA HIS A 84 -22.59 23.00 -8.29
C HIS A 84 -21.46 24.04 -8.47
N GLY A 85 -21.34 24.58 -9.68
CA GLY A 85 -20.41 25.66 -10.03
C GLY A 85 -20.08 25.67 -11.51
#